data_AF-A0A3M1AV98-F1
#
_entry.id   AF-A0A3M1AV98-F1
#
_cell.length_a   1.000
_cell.length_b   1.000
_cell.length_c   1.000
_cell.angle_alpha   90.00
_cell.angle_beta   90.00
_cell.angle_gamma   90.00
#
_symmetry.space_group_name_H-M   'P 1'
#
loop_
_entity.id
_entity.type
_entity.pdbx_description
1 polymer ?
#
loop_
_entity_poly.entity_id
_entity_poly.type
_entity_poly.pdbx_seq_one_letter_code
_entity_poly.pdbx_strand_id
1 'polypeptide(L)' 'MPCDYSKYPPYWHTLSRFIRFYRARNRCEWCGAANYQPHPETGSRVVLTVAHIDHDVTNNRFHNLAALCQAC' A
#
# COMPACT_ATOMS: atom_id res chain seq x y z
N MET A 1 -12.58 8.95 -6.81
CA MET A 1 -13.46 8.17 -5.92
C MET A 1 -13.37 8.71 -4.50
N PRO A 2 -14.47 9.00 -3.80
CA PRO A 2 -14.42 9.26 -2.36
C PRO A 2 -14.12 7.93 -1.64
N CYS A 3 -12.95 7.82 -1.01
CA CYS A 3 -12.64 6.69 -0.14
C CYS A 3 -13.34 6.95 1.20
N ASP A 4 -14.20 6.04 1.65
CA ASP A 4 -14.90 6.19 2.92
C ASP A 4 -13.96 5.82 4.07
N TYR A 5 -13.31 6.83 4.63
CA TYR A 5 -12.35 6.69 5.72
C TYR A 5 -12.98 6.16 7.01
N SER A 6 -14.31 6.17 7.14
CA SER A 6 -15.04 5.69 8.33
C SER A 6 -14.91 4.18 8.53
N LYS A 7 -14.59 3.43 7.46
CA LYS A 7 -14.38 1.97 7.51
C LYS A 7 -13.00 1.59 8.02
N TYR A 8 -12.08 2.56 8.09
CA TYR A 8 -10.71 2.34 8.51
C TYR A 8 -10.53 2.73 9.97
N PRO A 9 -9.57 2.10 10.68
CA PRO A 9 -9.24 2.50 12.05
C PRO A 9 -8.77 3.96 12.09
N PRO A 10 -9.00 4.68 13.21
CA PRO A 10 -8.64 6.10 13.33
C PRO A 10 -7.14 6.38 13.13
N TYR A 11 -6.28 5.37 13.35
CA TYR A 11 -4.83 5.46 13.16
C TYR A 11 -4.36 4.99 11.77
N TRP A 12 -5.26 4.84 10.79
CA TRP A 12 -4.94 4.35 9.44
C TRP A 12 -3.83 5.13 8.75
N HIS A 13 -3.79 6.46 8.89
CA HIS A 13 -2.72 7.27 8.31
C HIS A 13 -1.34 6.86 8.82
N THR A 14 -1.21 6.63 10.13
CA THR A 14 0.03 6.16 10.77
C THR A 14 0.37 4.74 10.36
N LEU A 15 -0.62 3.84 10.35
CA LEU A 15 -0.45 2.45 9.92
C LEU A 15 0.01 2.36 8.47
N SER A 16 -0.64 3.11 7.57
CA SER A 16 -0.30 3.13 6.15
C SER A 16 1.12 3.64 5.89
N ARG A 17 1.57 4.62 6.70
CA ARG A 17 2.93 5.16 6.62
C ARG A 17 3.92 4.13 7.15
N PHE A 18 3.59 3.46 8.24
CA PHE A 18 4.42 2.41 8.81
C PHE A 18 4.65 1.27 7.81
N ILE A 19 3.56 0.78 7.18
CA ILE A 19 3.64 -0.32 6.23
C ILE A 19 4.46 0.07 5.00
N ARG A 20 4.18 1.23 4.38
CA ARG A 20 4.89 1.65 3.15
C ARG A 20 6.36 1.96 3.38
N PHE A 21 6.70 2.71 4.43
CA PHE A 21 8.06 3.21 4.61
C PHE A 21 8.94 2.31 5.47
N TYR A 22 8.40 1.70 6.53
CA TYR A 22 9.20 0.92 7.47
C TYR A 22 9.18 -0.57 7.14
N ARG A 23 8.00 -1.18 7.02
CA ARG A 23 7.89 -2.62 6.70
C ARG A 23 8.36 -2.91 5.29
N ALA A 24 7.78 -2.24 4.30
CA ALA A 24 8.07 -2.46 2.89
C ALA A 24 9.31 -1.72 2.39
N ARG A 25 9.99 -0.95 3.27
CA ARG A 25 11.21 -0.18 2.95
C ARG A 25 11.06 0.71 1.71
N ASN A 26 9.87 1.30 1.54
CA ASN A 26 9.53 2.14 0.39
C ASN A 26 9.61 1.41 -0.96
N ARG A 27 9.33 0.10 -0.97
CA ARG A 27 9.26 -0.76 -2.16
C ARG A 27 7.97 -1.59 -2.15
N CYS A 28 7.51 -2.01 -3.32
CA CYS A 28 6.37 -2.93 -3.45
C CYS A 28 6.73 -4.32 -2.88
N GLU A 29 5.86 -4.92 -2.07
CA GLU A 29 6.07 -6.26 -1.50
C GLU A 29 5.91 -7.40 -2.54
N TRP A 30 5.29 -7.14 -3.70
CA TRP A 30 5.18 -8.12 -4.79
C TRP A 30 6.25 -7.96 -5.87
N CYS A 31 6.28 -6.81 -6.56
CA CYS A 31 7.21 -6.61 -7.68
C CYS A 31 8.55 -5.98 -7.29
N GLY A 32 8.71 -5.53 -6.03
CA GLY A 32 9.95 -4.89 -5.57
C GLY A 32 10.18 -3.46 -6.09
N ALA A 33 9.24 -2.89 -6.86
CA ALA A 33 9.38 -1.56 -7.44
C ALA A 33 9.50 -0.47 -6.35
N ALA A 34 10.47 0.44 -6.52
CA ALA A 34 10.72 1.51 -5.56
C ALA A 34 9.70 2.65 -5.71
N ASN A 35 9.21 3.17 -4.58
CA ASN A 35 8.29 4.30 -4.58
C ASN A 35 8.90 5.54 -5.25
N TYR A 36 8.10 6.27 -6.00
CA TYR A 36 8.45 7.45 -6.80
C TYR A 36 9.48 7.24 -7.92
N GLN A 37 9.92 6.01 -8.15
CA GLN A 37 10.78 5.66 -9.29
C GLN A 37 9.94 5.17 -10.48
N PRO A 38 10.48 5.18 -11.71
CA PRO A 38 9.83 4.53 -12.84
C PRO A 38 9.71 3.02 -12.59
N HIS A 39 8.53 2.47 -12.86
CA HIS A 39 8.31 1.02 -12.77
C HIS A 39 9.17 0.32 -13.83
N PRO A 40 9.84 -0.80 -13.50
CA PRO A 40 10.73 -1.47 -14.43
C PRO A 40 10.03 -1.94 -15.72
N GLU A 41 8.76 -2.35 -15.62
CA GLU A 41 7.99 -2.84 -16.78
C GLU A 41 7.19 -1.76 -17.50
N THR A 42 6.51 -0.86 -16.77
CA THR A 42 5.56 0.09 -17.38
C THR A 42 6.14 1.49 -17.59
N GLY A 43 7.32 1.79 -17.03
CA GLY A 43 7.95 3.11 -17.08
C GLY A 43 7.20 4.20 -16.30
N SER A 44 6.01 3.92 -15.80
CA SER A 44 5.18 4.85 -15.06
C SER A 44 5.73 5.11 -13.66
N ARG A 45 5.52 6.31 -13.13
CA ARG A 45 5.95 6.66 -11.77
C ARG A 45 5.20 5.78 -10.76
N VAL A 46 5.95 5.02 -9.98
CA VAL A 46 5.42 4.14 -8.93
C VAL A 46 4.92 4.97 -7.76
N VAL A 47 3.70 4.70 -7.34
CA VAL A 47 3.08 5.22 -6.11
C VAL A 47 2.68 4.03 -5.27
N LEU A 48 3.29 3.90 -4.09
CA LEU A 48 2.92 2.84 -3.16
C LEU A 48 1.67 3.21 -2.35
N THR A 49 0.73 2.29 -2.34
CA THR A 49 -0.49 2.31 -1.51
C THR A 49 -0.50 1.09 -0.60
N VAL A 50 -1.36 1.13 0.42
CA VAL A 50 -1.61 -0.06 1.25
C VAL A 50 -2.90 -0.69 0.76
N ALA A 51 -2.83 -1.99 0.49
CA ALA A 51 -3.95 -2.81 0.02
C ALA A 51 -4.24 -3.93 1.02
N HIS A 52 -5.51 -4.32 1.09
CA HIS A 52 -6.00 -5.49 1.82
C HIS A 52 -5.92 -6.70 0.91
N ILE A 53 -5.18 -7.74 1.31
CA ILE A 53 -4.94 -8.96 0.51
C ILE A 53 -6.25 -9.74 0.31
N ASP A 54 -7.14 -9.72 1.29
CA ASP A 54 -8.47 -10.35 1.21
C ASP A 54 -9.55 -9.46 0.56
N HIS A 55 -9.20 -8.25 0.13
CA HIS A 55 -10.11 -7.25 -0.43
C HIS A 55 -11.22 -6.80 0.54
N ASP A 56 -11.14 -7.17 1.82
CA ASP A 56 -12.06 -6.75 2.87
C ASP A 56 -11.47 -5.55 3.64
N VAL A 57 -12.00 -4.37 3.36
CA VAL A 57 -11.58 -3.11 3.98
C VAL A 57 -11.78 -3.05 5.49
N THR A 58 -12.58 -3.96 6.06
CA THR A 58 -12.80 -4.04 7.51
C THR A 58 -11.70 -4.81 8.23
N ASN A 59 -11.00 -5.72 7.53
CA ASN A 59 -9.95 -6.56 8.09
C ASN A 59 -8.58 -5.86 8.10
N ASN A 60 -8.39 -4.94 9.05
CA ASN A 60 -7.20 -4.10 9.15
C ASN A 60 -6.03 -4.78 9.91
N ARG A 61 -5.98 -6.12 9.93
CA ARG A 61 -4.89 -6.86 10.58
C ARG A 61 -3.58 -6.69 9.82
N PHE A 62 -2.47 -6.57 10.54
CA PHE A 62 -1.15 -6.34 9.96
C PHE A 62 -0.75 -7.34 8.87
N HIS A 63 -1.09 -8.62 9.00
CA HIS A 63 -0.78 -9.63 7.98
C HIS A 63 -1.62 -9.50 6.71
N ASN A 64 -2.82 -8.90 6.82
CA ASN A 64 -3.73 -8.71 5.70
C ASN A 64 -3.40 -7.44 4.90
N LEU A 65 -2.55 -6.57 5.44
CA LEU A 65 -2.16 -5.32 4.80
C LEU A 65 -0.79 -5.49 4.12
N ALA A 66 -0.72 -5.12 2.85
CA ALA A 66 0.50 -5.13 2.05
C ALA A 66 0.74 -3.78 1.37
N ALA A 67 2.01 -3.41 1.18
CA ALA A 67 2.38 -2.26 0.36
C ALA A 67 2.52 -2.66 -1.11
N LEU A 68 1.62 -2.20 -1.96
CA LEU A 68 1.60 -2.51 -3.38
C LEU A 68 1.74 -1.25 -4.25
N CYS A 69 2.28 -1.40 -5.45
CA CYS A 69 2.30 -0.35 -6.46
C CYS A 69 0.97 -0.33 -7.23
N GLN A 70 0.69 0.74 -7.98
CA GLN A 70 -0.54 0.84 -8.77
C GLN A 70 -0.72 -0.22 -9.87
N ALA A 71 0.32 -0.98 -10.18
CA ALA A 71 0.28 -2.05 -11.19
C ALA A 71 0.00 -3.44 -10.58
N CYS A 72 0.16 -3.59 -9.26
CA CYS A 72 -0.06 -4.80 -8.49
C CYS A 72 -1.40 -4.72 -7.77
#